data_AF-R7T7K3-F1
#
_entry.id   AF-R7T7K3-F1
#
_cell.length_a   1.000
_cell.length_b   1.000
_cell.length_c   1.000
_cell.angle_alpha   90.00
_cell.angle_beta   90.00
_cell.angle_gamma   90.00
#
_symmetry.space_group_name_H-M   'P 1'
#
loop_
_entity.id
_entity.type
_entity.pdbx_description
1 polymer ?
#
loop_
_entity_poly.entity_id
_entity_poly.type
_entity_poly.pdbx_seq_one_letter_code
_entity_poly.pdbx_strand_id
1 'polypeptide(L)'
;CLVPRGRRLGSYRFLEALQAACIPVFLSNNWVLPFSEVIDWNQAAIWGDERLLLQIPSIVRSIRHADLLALRQQTQFLWETYFSSIDKIVATTLEIIKDRIFPQSSHSKQVWNSLPGTLAVLPEYSATLADYPFYSSLPQTQEFTAVIYATSKTVMVSSPLYRLIKTVSKSPSVHQVCRLAFSFAF
;
A
#
# COMPACT_ATOMS: atom_id res chain seq x y z
N CYS A 1 -21.74 12.43 -3.28
CA CYS A 1 -22.21 13.55 -2.44
C CYS A 1 -21.56 14.82 -2.93
N LEU A 2 -22.34 15.88 -3.18
CA LEU A 2 -21.77 17.14 -3.67
C LEU A 2 -21.06 17.87 -2.53
N VAL A 3 -19.80 18.25 -2.74
CA VAL A 3 -18.99 18.97 -1.75
C VAL A 3 -18.50 20.28 -2.37
N PRO A 4 -19.31 21.34 -2.31
CA PRO A 4 -18.88 22.66 -2.74
C PRO A 4 -17.83 23.23 -1.77
N ARG A 5 -16.92 24.07 -2.28
CA ARG A 5 -16.05 24.84 -1.41
C ARG A 5 -16.90 25.80 -0.56
N GLY A 6 -16.70 25.74 0.75
CA GLY A 6 -17.29 26.70 1.67
C GLY A 6 -16.54 28.04 1.64
N ARG A 7 -17.00 29.00 2.47
CA ARG A 7 -16.32 30.30 2.66
C ARG A 7 -14.98 30.18 3.42
N ARG A 8 -14.78 29.07 4.13
CA ARG A 8 -13.57 28.78 4.92
C ARG A 8 -12.66 27.81 4.16
N LEU A 9 -11.42 27.65 4.62
CA LEU A 9 -10.43 26.73 4.05
C LEU A 9 -10.81 25.23 4.16
N GLY A 10 -11.78 24.90 5.01
CA GLY A 10 -12.34 23.56 5.16
C GLY A 10 -13.84 23.52 4.90
N SER A 11 -14.35 22.31 4.66
CA SER A 11 -15.77 22.02 4.48
C SER A 11 -16.18 20.88 5.40
N TYR A 12 -17.13 21.11 6.32
CA TYR A 12 -17.67 20.02 7.15
C TYR A 12 -18.36 18.95 6.28
N ARG A 13 -18.96 19.37 5.16
CA ARG A 13 -19.58 18.48 4.17
C ARG A 13 -18.61 17.46 3.58
N PHE A 14 -17.31 17.77 3.55
CA PHE A 14 -16.29 16.83 3.10
C PHE A 14 -16.14 15.68 4.10
N LEU A 15 -15.96 15.98 5.39
CA LEU A 15 -15.82 14.95 6.42
C LEU A 15 -17.11 14.14 6.60
N GLU A 16 -18.28 14.78 6.53
CA GLU A 16 -19.57 14.09 6.55
C GLU A 16 -19.74 13.14 5.35
N ALA A 17 -19.29 13.54 4.16
CA ALA A 17 -19.34 12.68 2.97
C ALA A 17 -18.42 11.46 3.13
N LEU A 18 -17.20 11.66 3.64
CA LEU A 18 -16.27 10.56 3.93
C LEU A 18 -16.84 9.60 4.98
N GLN A 19 -17.38 10.13 6.08
CA GLN A 19 -18.01 9.36 7.15
C GLN A 19 -19.18 8.50 6.66
N ALA A 20 -19.93 9.00 5.68
CA ALA A 20 -21.07 8.29 5.09
C ALA A 20 -20.67 7.29 3.98
N ALA A 21 -19.38 6.97 3.80
CA ALA A 21 -18.86 6.17 2.69
C ALA A 21 -19.29 6.69 1.30
N CYS A 22 -19.56 7.99 1.20
CA CYS A 22 -20.11 8.60 0.00
C CYS A 22 -18.98 9.23 -0.82
N ILE A 23 -18.92 8.93 -2.12
CA ILE A 23 -17.92 9.51 -3.02
C ILE A 23 -18.10 11.04 -3.04
N PRO A 24 -17.11 11.83 -2.56
CA PRO A 24 -17.18 13.28 -2.64
C PRO A 24 -17.00 13.75 -4.09
N VAL A 25 -17.91 14.60 -4.55
CA VAL A 25 -17.84 15.29 -5.84
C VAL A 25 -17.47 16.73 -5.56
N PHE A 26 -16.22 17.10 -5.82
CA PHE A 26 -15.71 18.43 -5.52
C PHE A 26 -16.14 19.43 -6.59
N LEU A 27 -16.61 20.61 -6.16
CA LEU A 27 -16.91 21.75 -7.03
C LEU A 27 -15.94 22.89 -6.73
N SER A 28 -14.67 22.70 -7.06
CA SER A 28 -13.65 23.71 -6.84
C SER A 28 -12.34 23.35 -7.51
N ASN A 29 -11.86 24.22 -8.39
CA ASN A 29 -10.66 23.93 -9.18
C ASN A 29 -9.35 24.05 -8.39
N ASN A 30 -9.33 24.85 -7.32
CA ASN A 30 -8.12 25.16 -6.54
C ASN A 30 -8.23 24.74 -5.06
N TRP A 31 -8.90 23.62 -4.77
CA TRP A 31 -8.99 23.15 -3.39
C TRP A 31 -7.88 22.15 -3.08
N VAL A 32 -6.98 22.53 -2.16
CA VAL A 32 -6.00 21.61 -1.59
C VAL A 32 -6.68 20.80 -0.49
N LEU A 33 -6.80 19.50 -0.72
CA LEU A 33 -7.41 18.57 0.23
C LEU A 33 -6.43 18.23 1.37
N PRO A 34 -6.95 17.88 2.56
CA PRO A 34 -6.12 17.40 3.66
C PRO A 34 -5.24 16.22 3.21
N PHE A 35 -3.97 16.23 3.62
CA PHE A 35 -3.00 15.18 3.35
C PHE A 35 -2.80 14.85 1.85
N SER A 36 -3.05 15.80 0.96
CA SER A 36 -2.92 15.65 -0.51
C SER A 36 -1.51 15.30 -1.00
N GLU A 37 -0.49 15.41 -0.15
CA GLU A 37 0.87 14.98 -0.47
C GLU A 37 1.05 13.45 -0.43
N VAL A 38 0.31 12.77 0.46
CA VAL A 38 0.40 11.32 0.70
C VAL A 38 -0.84 10.57 0.21
N ILE A 39 -2.04 11.17 0.29
CA ILE A 39 -3.30 10.57 -0.17
C ILE A 39 -3.54 10.90 -1.64
N ASP A 40 -3.79 9.87 -2.46
CA ASP A 40 -4.21 10.02 -3.84
C ASP A 40 -5.74 10.15 -3.93
N TRP A 41 -6.21 11.40 -3.93
CA TRP A 41 -7.64 11.71 -3.98
C TRP A 41 -8.32 11.30 -5.29
N ASN A 42 -7.58 11.00 -6.36
CA ASN A 42 -8.17 10.50 -7.61
C ASN A 42 -8.79 9.10 -7.46
N GLN A 43 -8.35 8.35 -6.44
CA GLN A 43 -8.86 7.01 -6.15
C GLN A 43 -10.04 7.03 -5.18
N ALA A 44 -10.39 8.18 -4.61
CA ALA A 44 -11.45 8.31 -3.61
C ALA A 44 -12.52 9.35 -3.96
N ALA A 45 -12.25 10.25 -4.91
CA ALA A 45 -13.11 11.40 -5.19
C ALA A 45 -13.29 11.66 -6.68
N ILE A 46 -14.33 12.41 -7.02
CA ILE A 46 -14.60 12.89 -8.37
C ILE A 46 -14.41 14.41 -8.40
N TRP A 47 -13.61 14.87 -9.34
CA TRP A 47 -13.41 16.30 -9.58
C TRP A 47 -14.44 16.82 -10.58
N GLY A 48 -15.25 17.78 -10.14
CA GLY A 48 -16.18 18.52 -10.98
C GLY A 48 -15.65 19.92 -11.26
N ASP A 49 -15.55 20.29 -12.54
CA ASP A 49 -15.27 21.68 -12.91
C ASP A 49 -16.46 22.56 -12.51
N GLU A 50 -16.17 23.64 -11.79
CA GLU A 50 -17.16 24.63 -11.35
C GLU A 50 -17.94 25.22 -12.54
N ARG A 51 -17.30 25.32 -13.71
CA ARG A 51 -17.91 25.81 -14.95
C ARG A 51 -18.93 24.84 -15.54
N LEU A 52 -18.82 23.55 -15.24
CA LEU A 52 -19.62 22.48 -15.82
C LEU A 52 -20.64 21.92 -14.81
N LEU A 53 -21.05 22.73 -13.83
CA LEU A 53 -21.92 22.29 -12.73
C LEU A 53 -23.18 21.55 -13.20
N LEU A 54 -23.82 22.03 -14.28
CA LEU A 54 -25.02 21.42 -14.85
C LEU A 54 -24.76 20.06 -15.52
N GLN A 55 -23.53 19.80 -15.97
CA GLN A 55 -23.13 18.56 -16.65
C GLN A 55 -22.65 17.48 -15.67
N ILE A 56 -22.31 17.83 -14.43
CA ILE A 56 -21.83 16.89 -13.42
C ILE A 56 -22.75 15.70 -13.19
N PRO A 57 -24.09 15.85 -13.10
CA PRO A 57 -24.97 14.69 -12.99
C PRO A 57 -24.83 13.71 -14.17
N SER A 58 -24.60 14.22 -15.39
CA SER A 58 -24.37 13.38 -16.57
C SER A 58 -23.02 12.67 -16.51
N ILE A 59 -21.96 13.37 -16.08
CA ILE A 59 -20.63 12.80 -15.88
C ILE A 59 -20.69 11.67 -14.85
N VAL A 60 -21.29 11.91 -13.68
CA VAL A 60 -21.37 10.90 -12.61
C VAL A 60 -22.18 9.67 -13.05
N ARG A 61 -23.24 9.86 -13.86
CA ARG A 61 -24.00 8.74 -14.44
C ARG A 61 -23.24 7.94 -15.50
N SER A 62 -22.23 8.53 -16.15
CA SER A 62 -21.41 7.83 -17.15
C SER A 62 -20.36 6.90 -16.55
N ILE A 63 -20.08 7.01 -15.25
CA ILE A 63 -19.08 6.18 -14.55
C ILE A 63 -19.64 4.78 -14.35
N ARG A 64 -18.82 3.75 -14.60
CA ARG A 64 -19.22 2.36 -14.42
C ARG A 64 -19.45 2.04 -12.95
N HIS A 65 -20.41 1.15 -12.67
CA HIS A 65 -20.73 0.74 -11.30
C HIS A 65 -19.53 0.11 -10.55
N ALA A 66 -18.65 -0.60 -11.24
CA ALA A 66 -17.44 -1.17 -10.64
C ALA A 66 -16.49 -0.09 -10.13
N ASP A 67 -16.28 0.97 -10.91
CA ASP A 67 -15.41 2.09 -10.54
C ASP A 67 -16.02 2.87 -9.36
N LEU A 68 -17.35 3.06 -9.34
CA LEU A 68 -18.04 3.66 -8.20
C LEU A 68 -17.88 2.84 -6.91
N LEU A 69 -17.89 1.51 -7.00
CA LEU A 69 -17.69 0.65 -5.84
C LEU A 69 -16.25 0.78 -5.31
N ALA A 70 -15.25 0.79 -6.19
CA ALA A 70 -13.86 0.99 -5.82
C ALA A 70 -13.65 2.35 -5.14
N LEU A 71 -14.21 3.44 -5.70
CA LEU A 71 -14.16 4.77 -5.10
C LEU A 71 -14.78 4.78 -3.69
N ARG A 72 -15.95 4.16 -3.50
CA ARG A 72 -16.61 4.05 -2.18
C ARG A 72 -15.75 3.28 -1.18
N GLN A 73 -15.18 2.15 -1.59
CA GLN A 73 -14.30 1.35 -0.75
C GLN A 73 -13.09 2.17 -0.30
N GLN A 74 -12.46 2.89 -1.22
CA GLN A 74 -11.33 3.75 -0.90
C GLN A 74 -11.73 4.89 0.03
N THR A 75 -12.90 5.50 -0.20
CA THR A 75 -13.44 6.57 0.66
C THR A 75 -13.60 6.09 2.11
N GLN A 76 -14.19 4.91 2.29
CA GLN A 76 -14.39 4.31 3.60
C GLN A 76 -13.06 3.97 4.28
N PHE A 77 -12.11 3.41 3.53
CA PHE A 77 -10.77 3.12 4.01
C PHE A 77 -10.08 4.39 4.53
N LEU A 78 -10.09 5.49 3.76
CA LEU A 78 -9.48 6.75 4.18
C LEU A 78 -10.16 7.34 5.42
N TRP A 79 -11.48 7.26 5.51
CA TRP A 79 -12.22 7.69 6.70
C TRP A 79 -11.80 6.91 7.94
N GLU A 80 -11.88 5.58 7.87
CA GLU A 80 -11.56 4.70 9.00
C GLU A 80 -10.10 4.82 9.43
N THR A 81 -9.17 4.98 8.50
CA THR A 81 -7.73 5.03 8.83
C THR A 81 -7.28 6.39 9.32
N TYR A 82 -7.75 7.48 8.72
CA TYR A 82 -7.12 8.81 8.92
C TYR A 82 -8.04 9.87 9.51
N PHE A 83 -9.36 9.77 9.33
CA PHE A 83 -10.30 10.85 9.67
C PHE A 83 -11.34 10.48 10.76
N SER A 84 -11.41 9.22 11.20
CA SER A 84 -12.48 8.75 12.10
C SER A 84 -12.45 9.37 13.50
N SER A 85 -11.31 9.91 13.94
CA SER A 85 -11.16 10.63 15.21
C SER A 85 -10.08 11.71 15.10
N ILE A 86 -10.12 12.66 16.03
CA ILE A 86 -9.08 13.69 16.14
C ILE A 86 -7.71 13.04 16.38
N ASP A 87 -7.64 11.98 17.19
CA ASP A 87 -6.39 11.27 17.46
C ASP A 87 -5.75 10.72 16.19
N LYS A 88 -6.54 10.17 15.25
CA LYS A 88 -6.05 9.70 13.95
C LYS A 88 -5.58 10.84 13.07
N ILE A 89 -6.28 11.97 13.08
CA ILE A 89 -5.88 13.17 12.35
C ILE A 89 -4.55 13.70 12.90
N VAL A 90 -4.36 13.71 14.22
CA VAL A 90 -3.09 14.11 14.84
C VAL A 90 -1.99 13.10 14.52
N ALA A 91 -2.25 11.80 14.68
CA ALA A 91 -1.27 10.76 14.37
C ALA A 91 -0.81 10.79 12.89
N THR A 92 -1.74 10.97 11.95
CA THR A 92 -1.40 11.15 10.53
C THR A 92 -0.56 12.39 10.28
N THR A 93 -0.88 13.53 10.89
CA THR A 93 -0.05 14.73 10.74
C THR A 93 1.37 14.51 11.25
N LEU A 94 1.53 13.79 12.38
CA LEU A 94 2.84 13.49 12.94
C LEU A 94 3.63 12.52 12.06
N GLU A 95 3.01 11.47 11.52
CA GLU A 95 3.68 10.57 10.58
C GLU A 95 4.09 11.28 9.29
N ILE A 96 3.26 12.17 8.76
CA ILE A 96 3.63 13.01 7.61
C ILE A 96 4.84 13.90 7.93
N ILE A 97 4.87 14.53 9.12
CA ILE A 97 5.99 15.35 9.55
C ILE A 97 7.26 14.49 9.69
N LYS A 98 7.13 13.29 10.25
CA LYS A 98 8.23 12.33 10.39
C LYS A 98 8.78 11.89 9.03
N ASP A 99 7.92 11.57 8.06
CA ASP A 99 8.31 11.25 6.68
C ASP A 99 9.10 12.40 6.03
N ARG A 100 8.78 13.66 6.36
CA ARG A 100 9.51 14.85 5.87
C ARG A 100 10.87 15.05 6.54
N ILE A 101 10.99 14.73 7.83
CA ILE A 101 12.24 14.90 8.60
C ILE A 101 13.22 13.76 8.27
N PHE A 102 12.71 12.54 8.07
CA PHE A 102 13.52 11.35 7.84
C PHE A 102 13.16 10.69 6.48
N PRO A 103 13.67 11.22 5.35
CA PRO A 103 13.36 10.69 4.03
C PRO A 103 13.69 9.20 3.85
N GLN A 104 14.72 8.72 4.55
CA GLN A 104 15.18 7.31 4.47
C GLN A 104 14.18 6.31 5.06
N SER A 105 13.38 6.75 6.04
CA SER A 105 12.33 5.94 6.65
C SER A 105 10.93 6.38 6.19
N SER A 106 10.85 7.13 5.08
CA SER A 106 9.56 7.65 4.60
C SER A 106 8.70 6.53 4.03
N HIS A 107 7.42 6.56 4.35
CA HIS A 107 6.49 5.58 3.83
C HIS A 107 6.19 5.86 2.35
N SER A 108 6.12 4.80 1.54
CA SER A 108 5.71 4.93 0.14
C SER A 108 4.26 5.40 0.03
N LYS A 109 3.93 6.15 -1.03
CA LYS A 109 2.54 6.58 -1.29
C LYS A 109 1.57 5.40 -1.39
N GLN A 110 2.06 4.25 -1.84
CA GLN A 110 1.28 3.02 -1.91
C GLN A 110 0.81 2.59 -0.52
N VAL A 111 1.69 2.58 0.48
CA VAL A 111 1.36 2.25 1.88
C VAL A 111 0.30 3.19 2.45
N TRP A 112 0.37 4.48 2.11
CA TRP A 112 -0.65 5.46 2.50
C TRP A 112 -2.03 5.20 1.90
N ASN A 113 -2.10 4.61 0.70
CA ASN A 113 -3.36 4.43 -0.05
C ASN A 113 -3.86 2.99 -0.10
N SER A 114 -3.15 2.02 0.48
CA SER A 114 -3.55 0.61 0.54
C SER A 114 -3.81 0.14 1.97
N LEU A 115 -4.80 -0.72 2.17
CA LEU A 115 -5.01 -1.44 3.42
C LEU A 115 -3.72 -2.18 3.84
N PRO A 116 -3.31 -2.14 5.12
CA PRO A 116 -4.06 -1.66 6.31
C PRO A 116 -3.95 -0.14 6.60
N GLY A 117 -3.22 0.63 5.79
CA GLY A 117 -2.92 2.04 6.02
C GLY A 117 -1.69 2.26 6.91
N THR A 118 -1.07 3.43 6.81
CA THR A 118 0.25 3.67 7.43
C THR A 118 0.24 3.64 8.95
N LEU A 119 -0.86 4.08 9.58
CA LEU A 119 -0.95 4.15 11.05
C LEU A 119 -0.97 2.77 11.71
N ALA A 120 -1.31 1.73 10.94
CA ALA A 120 -1.30 0.36 11.41
C ALA A 120 0.05 -0.34 11.17
N VAL A 121 0.92 0.23 10.31
CA VAL A 121 2.23 -0.33 10.01
C VAL A 121 3.21 0.17 11.07
N LEU A 122 3.80 -0.76 11.84
CA LEU A 122 4.83 -0.42 12.80
C LEU A 122 6.09 0.07 12.05
N PRO A 123 6.66 1.23 12.41
CA PRO A 123 7.85 1.77 11.76
C PRO A 123 9.13 0.98 12.09
N GLU A 124 9.03 -0.04 12.95
CA GLU A 124 10.14 -0.86 13.43
C GLU A 124 10.74 -1.76 12.35
N TYR A 125 10.01 -1.98 11.25
CA TYR A 125 10.42 -2.85 10.17
C TYR A 125 10.63 -2.03 8.89
N SER A 126 11.88 -1.97 8.43
CA SER A 126 12.18 -1.42 7.12
C SER A 126 11.57 -2.29 6.02
N ALA A 127 11.08 -1.66 4.95
CA ALA A 127 10.66 -2.33 3.73
C ALA A 127 11.86 -2.72 2.83
N THR A 128 13.05 -2.16 3.11
CA THR A 128 14.28 -2.40 2.37
C THR A 128 15.15 -3.41 3.10
N LEU A 129 15.42 -4.54 2.43
CA LEU A 129 16.31 -5.59 2.93
C LEU A 129 17.69 -5.05 3.34
N ALA A 130 18.19 -4.01 2.68
CA ALA A 130 19.48 -3.39 2.96
C ALA A 130 19.60 -2.76 4.36
N ASP A 131 18.48 -2.36 4.97
CA ASP A 131 18.49 -1.69 6.28
C ASP A 131 18.58 -2.69 7.45
N TYR A 132 18.42 -3.99 7.16
CA TYR A 132 18.59 -5.02 8.17
C TYR A 132 20.06 -5.45 8.24
N PRO A 133 20.68 -5.43 9.44
CA PRO A 133 22.11 -5.68 9.60
C PRO A 133 22.55 -7.05 9.04
N PHE A 134 21.67 -8.04 9.13
CA PHE A 134 21.91 -9.39 8.62
C PHE A 134 21.98 -9.50 7.09
N TYR A 135 21.38 -8.55 6.36
CA TYR A 135 21.24 -8.60 4.90
C TYR A 135 22.16 -7.61 4.16
N SER A 136 22.80 -6.69 4.88
CA SER A 136 23.77 -5.71 4.37
C SER A 136 24.97 -6.31 3.62
N SER A 137 25.31 -7.58 3.90
CA SER A 137 26.48 -8.28 3.32
C SER A 137 26.14 -9.23 2.18
N LEU A 138 24.87 -9.32 1.76
CA LEU A 138 24.50 -10.13 0.62
C LEU A 138 24.96 -9.44 -0.66
N PRO A 139 25.85 -10.05 -1.45
CA PRO A 139 26.18 -9.49 -2.76
C PRO A 139 24.90 -9.44 -3.59
N GLN A 140 24.62 -8.31 -4.24
CA GLN A 140 23.57 -8.17 -5.25
C GLN A 140 23.95 -8.98 -6.50
N THR A 141 24.03 -10.29 -6.37
CA THR A 141 24.15 -11.20 -7.51
C THR A 141 22.75 -11.56 -7.97
N GLN A 142 22.51 -11.59 -9.28
CA GLN A 142 21.27 -12.06 -9.92
C GLN A 142 21.05 -13.58 -9.76
N GLU A 143 21.55 -14.15 -8.67
CA GLU A 143 21.49 -15.57 -8.34
C GLU A 143 20.61 -15.73 -7.11
N PHE A 144 19.52 -16.43 -7.28
CA PHE A 144 18.54 -16.77 -6.27
C PHE A 144 19.10 -17.91 -5.39
N THR A 145 19.13 -17.71 -4.08
CA THR A 145 19.46 -18.80 -3.15
C THR A 145 18.16 -19.42 -2.65
N ALA A 146 17.82 -20.64 -3.11
CA ALA A 146 16.67 -21.37 -2.62
C ALA A 146 17.06 -22.26 -1.41
N VAL A 147 16.49 -21.98 -0.23
CA VAL A 147 16.69 -22.80 0.96
C VAL A 147 15.59 -23.85 1.03
N ILE A 148 15.96 -25.12 0.88
CA ILE A 148 15.03 -26.25 0.98
C ILE A 148 15.12 -26.82 2.39
N TYR A 149 14.12 -26.52 3.22
CA TYR A 149 14.01 -27.14 4.54
C TYR A 149 13.41 -28.53 4.40
N ALA A 150 14.19 -29.55 4.76
CA ALA A 150 13.76 -30.94 4.73
C ALA A 150 13.92 -31.57 6.11
N THR A 151 12.83 -32.11 6.64
CA THR A 151 12.74 -32.68 7.99
C THR A 151 12.96 -34.20 8.03
N SER A 152 13.33 -34.81 6.91
CA SER A 152 13.44 -36.26 6.81
C SER A 152 14.77 -36.76 7.38
N LYS A 153 14.69 -37.59 8.43
CA LYS A 153 15.85 -38.12 9.17
C LYS A 153 16.62 -39.24 8.44
N THR A 154 16.26 -39.59 7.21
CA THR A 154 16.91 -40.72 6.50
C THR A 154 17.01 -40.45 5.01
N VAL A 155 18.24 -40.27 4.51
CA VAL A 155 18.52 -40.09 3.08
C VAL A 155 18.62 -41.47 2.42
N MET A 156 17.48 -42.09 2.12
CA MET A 156 17.43 -43.23 1.20
C MET A 156 17.36 -42.74 -0.25
N VAL A 157 17.83 -43.56 -1.20
CA VAL A 157 17.83 -43.26 -2.66
C VAL A 157 16.42 -43.04 -3.21
N SER A 158 15.39 -43.54 -2.53
CA SER A 158 13.97 -43.33 -2.86
C SER A 158 13.35 -42.09 -2.21
N SER A 159 14.10 -41.35 -1.36
CA SER A 159 13.56 -40.22 -0.62
C SER A 159 13.14 -39.08 -1.56
N PRO A 160 12.05 -38.36 -1.23
CA PRO A 160 11.58 -37.22 -2.03
C PRO A 160 12.65 -36.13 -2.15
N LEU A 161 13.51 -36.00 -1.14
CA LEU A 161 14.65 -35.08 -1.13
C LEU A 161 15.67 -35.44 -2.23
N TYR A 162 16.02 -36.72 -2.36
CA TYR A 162 16.94 -37.18 -3.40
C TYR A 162 16.35 -37.01 -4.80
N ARG A 163 15.05 -37.27 -4.98
CA ARG A 163 14.35 -37.01 -6.25
C ARG A 163 14.36 -35.53 -6.60
N LEU A 164 14.08 -34.67 -5.62
CA LEU A 164 14.06 -33.22 -5.80
C LEU A 164 15.44 -32.67 -6.16
N ILE A 165 16.50 -33.14 -5.48
CA ILE A 165 17.88 -32.81 -5.85
C ILE A 165 18.19 -33.27 -7.28
N LYS A 166 17.78 -34.49 -7.67
CA LYS A 166 18.03 -35.04 -9.01
C LYS A 166 17.24 -34.33 -10.10
N THR A 167 16.06 -33.80 -9.81
CA THR A 167 15.27 -33.00 -10.77
C THR A 167 15.80 -31.58 -10.87
N VAL A 168 16.19 -30.98 -9.75
CA VAL A 168 16.80 -29.65 -9.72
C VAL A 168 18.13 -29.70 -10.48
N SER A 169 19.02 -30.68 -10.21
CA SER A 169 20.32 -30.79 -10.90
C SER A 169 20.23 -30.98 -12.42
N LYS A 170 19.08 -31.42 -12.93
CA LYS A 170 18.83 -31.58 -14.37
C LYS A 170 18.19 -30.34 -15.02
N SER A 171 17.80 -29.32 -14.24
CA SER A 171 17.17 -28.12 -14.78
C SER A 171 18.22 -27.14 -15.34
N PRO A 172 17.96 -26.49 -16.48
CA PRO A 172 18.92 -25.57 -17.11
C PRO A 172 19.14 -24.28 -16.31
N SER A 173 18.27 -23.98 -15.33
CA SER A 173 18.32 -22.79 -14.49
C SER A 173 19.06 -22.98 -13.16
N VAL A 174 19.76 -24.12 -12.96
CA VAL A 174 20.48 -24.45 -11.72
C VAL A 174 21.51 -23.41 -11.32
N HIS A 175 22.21 -22.83 -12.29
CA HIS A 175 23.17 -21.74 -12.08
C HIS A 175 22.56 -20.62 -11.23
N GLN A 176 21.29 -20.30 -11.46
CA GLN A 176 20.65 -19.21 -10.77
C GLN A 176 20.13 -19.61 -9.38
N VAL A 177 20.09 -20.90 -9.01
CA VAL A 177 19.44 -21.42 -7.79
C VAL A 177 20.45 -21.79 -6.68
N CYS A 178 21.74 -21.88 -6.98
CA CYS A 178 22.65 -22.69 -6.17
C CYS A 178 23.38 -21.95 -5.03
N ARG A 179 22.76 -21.95 -3.85
CA ARG A 179 23.46 -22.18 -2.57
C ARG A 179 22.62 -23.13 -1.71
N LEU A 180 22.92 -24.43 -1.79
CA LEU A 180 22.28 -25.46 -0.96
C LEU A 180 23.02 -25.56 0.38
N ALA A 181 22.48 -24.96 1.44
CA ALA A 181 22.95 -25.17 2.80
C ALA A 181 22.18 -26.34 3.42
N PHE A 182 22.86 -27.46 3.66
CA PHE A 182 22.29 -28.59 4.40
C PHE A 182 22.68 -28.46 5.88
N SER A 183 21.70 -28.17 6.75
CA SER A 183 21.88 -28.27 8.20
C SER A 183 21.42 -29.65 8.65
N PHE A 184 22.36 -30.58 8.80
CA PHE A 184 22.08 -31.85 9.48
C PHE A 184 22.16 -31.61 10.99
N ALA A 185 21.01 -31.52 11.66
CA ALA A 185 20.95 -31.67 13.10
C ALA A 185 21.12 -33.17 13.41
N PHE A 186 22.25 -33.52 14.02
CA PHE A 186 22.45 -34.83 14.66
C PHE A 186 21.64 -34.91 15.95
#